data_AF-A0A4R5K7G7-F1
#
_entry.id   AF-A0A4R5K7G7-F1
#
_cell.length_a   1.000
_cell.length_b   1.000
_cell.length_c   1.000
_cell.angle_alpha   90.00
_cell.angle_beta   90.00
_cell.angle_gamma   90.00
#
_symmetry.space_group_name_H-M   'P 1'
#
loop_
_entity.id
_entity.type
_entity.pdbx_description
1 polymer ?
#
loop_
_entity_poly.entity_id
_entity_poly.type
_entity_poly.pdbx_seq_one_letter_code
_entity_poly.pdbx_strand_id
1 'polypeptide(L)'
;MTRHSLSIFEGWNQETDTREDGIRKACSELLALNESERPTAIVAATDAIALECMNHLLYLGISVPEQISLCGIDNVNISAHHVNDSRK
;
A
#
# COMPACT_ATOMS: atom_id res chain seq x y z
N MET A 1 -13.70 -3.71 9.58
CA MET A 1 -12.96 -4.91 10.06
C MET A 1 -13.66 -5.61 11.23
N THR A 2 -14.26 -4.88 12.18
CA THR A 2 -15.03 -5.43 13.32
C THR A 2 -16.17 -6.38 12.94
N ARG A 3 -16.87 -6.13 11.82
CA ARG A 3 -17.97 -6.99 11.34
C ARG A 3 -17.53 -8.40 10.94
N HIS A 4 -16.26 -8.58 10.58
CA HIS A 4 -15.69 -9.87 10.16
C HIS A 4 -14.70 -10.44 11.17
N SER A 5 -14.69 -9.90 12.40
CA SER A 5 -13.77 -10.33 13.48
C SER A 5 -12.29 -10.30 13.08
N LEU A 6 -11.91 -9.37 12.20
CA LEU A 6 -10.51 -9.15 11.85
C LEU A 6 -9.89 -8.21 12.87
N SER A 7 -8.81 -8.68 13.51
CA SER A 7 -7.97 -7.88 14.40
C SER A 7 -7.15 -6.87 13.60
N ILE A 8 -7.21 -5.60 13.99
CA ILE A 8 -6.27 -4.56 13.53
C ILE A 8 -5.18 -4.48 14.60
N PHE A 9 -3.92 -4.63 14.20
CA PHE A 9 -2.80 -4.32 15.08
C PHE A 9 -2.54 -2.81 15.10
N GLU A 10 -2.17 -2.26 16.24
CA GLU A 10 -1.98 -0.81 16.41
C GLU A 10 -0.96 -0.23 15.40
N GLY A 11 0.11 -0.98 15.11
CA GLY A 11 1.11 -0.59 14.12
C GLY A 11 0.68 -0.65 12.65
N TRP A 12 -0.54 -1.12 12.35
CA TRP A 12 -1.05 -1.18 10.97
C TRP A 12 -1.65 0.14 10.49
N ASN A 13 -2.00 1.05 11.40
CA ASN A 13 -2.52 2.35 11.01
C ASN A 13 -1.36 3.33 10.82
N GLN A 14 -1.09 3.72 9.57
CA GLN A 14 -0.07 4.70 9.24
C GLN A 14 -0.73 5.96 8.66
N GLU A 15 -0.45 7.10 9.28
CA GLU A 15 -0.93 8.39 8.83
C GLU A 15 0.09 9.06 7.91
N THR A 16 -0.41 9.78 6.91
CA THR A 16 0.41 10.49 5.93
C THR A 16 -0.26 11.80 5.54
N ASP A 17 0.53 12.79 5.12
CA ASP A 17 0.08 14.11 4.69
C ASP A 17 -0.11 14.21 3.16
N THR A 18 -0.29 13.06 2.50
CA THR A 18 -0.47 12.88 1.03
C THR A 18 0.74 13.21 0.17
N ARG A 19 1.86 13.64 0.76
CA ARG A 19 3.11 13.83 0.03
C ARG A 19 3.78 12.49 -0.24
N GLU A 20 4.48 12.38 -1.36
CA GLU A 20 5.14 11.14 -1.75
C GLU A 20 6.12 10.62 -0.70
N ASP A 21 6.92 11.49 -0.07
CA ASP A 21 7.87 11.13 0.99
C ASP A 21 7.16 10.56 2.22
N GLY A 22 6.07 11.20 2.64
CA GLY A 22 5.21 10.71 3.71
C GLY A 22 4.59 9.36 3.39
N ILE A 23 4.09 9.16 2.17
CA ILE A 23 3.45 7.91 1.73
C ILE A 23 4.48 6.77 1.69
N ARG A 24 5.66 7.00 1.10
CA ARG A 24 6.75 6.01 1.03
C ARG A 24 7.23 5.63 2.43
N LYS A 25 7.30 6.59 3.35
CA LYS A 25 7.67 6.35 4.75
C LYS A 25 6.64 5.45 5.45
N ALA A 26 5.35 5.81 5.40
CA ALA A 26 4.26 5.02 5.96
C ALA A 26 4.25 3.59 5.41
N CYS A 27 4.42 3.43 4.09
CA CYS A 27 4.51 2.11 3.46
C CYS A 27 5.73 1.31 3.97
N SER A 28 6.89 1.96 4.12
CA SER A 28 8.10 1.31 4.64
C SER A 28 7.97 0.90 6.11
N GLU A 29 7.26 1.67 6.93
CA GLU A 29 7.00 1.35 8.34
C GLU A 29 6.15 0.08 8.47
N LEU A 30 5.16 -0.12 7.60
CA LEU A 30 4.41 -1.39 7.52
C LEU A 30 5.29 -2.58 7.13
N LEU A 31 6.20 -2.37 6.17
CA LEU A 31 7.13 -3.40 5.70
C LEU A 31 8.23 -3.72 6.72
N ALA A 32 8.56 -2.78 7.61
CA ALA A 32 9.55 -2.97 8.66
C ALA A 32 9.05 -3.84 9.81
N LEU A 33 7.74 -4.09 9.90
CA LEU A 33 7.16 -5.01 10.89
C LEU A 33 7.71 -6.42 10.71
N ASN A 34 7.78 -7.16 11.83
CA ASN A 34 8.14 -8.57 11.84
C ASN A 34 7.20 -9.36 10.91
N GLU A 35 7.68 -10.46 10.34
CA GLU A 35 6.91 -11.23 9.36
C GLU A 35 5.54 -11.68 9.87
N SER A 36 5.44 -12.05 11.15
CA SER A 36 4.17 -12.44 11.79
C SER A 36 3.20 -11.29 12.01
N GLU A 37 3.69 -10.05 11.98
CA GLU A 37 2.93 -8.82 12.25
C GLU A 37 2.77 -7.97 11.00
N ARG A 38 3.36 -8.36 9.88
CA ARG A 38 3.30 -7.60 8.63
C ARG A 38 1.96 -7.83 7.93
N PRO A 39 1.27 -6.77 7.48
CA PRO A 39 0.04 -6.96 6.73
C PRO A 39 0.32 -7.53 5.34
N THR A 40 -0.57 -8.41 4.87
CA THR A 40 -0.57 -8.92 3.47
C THR A 40 -1.40 -8.05 2.52
N ALA A 41 -2.10 -7.04 3.06
CA ALA A 41 -2.90 -6.12 2.28
C ALA A 41 -2.85 -4.70 2.87
N ILE A 42 -2.82 -3.69 2.00
CA ILE A 42 -2.89 -2.28 2.34
C ILE A 42 -4.18 -1.70 1.75
N VAL A 43 -4.94 -0.98 2.59
CA VAL A 43 -6.07 -0.16 2.16
C VAL A 43 -5.65 1.29 2.29
N ALA A 44 -5.35 1.92 1.17
CA ALA A 44 -4.98 3.32 1.10
C ALA A 44 -6.23 4.21 1.19
N ALA A 45 -6.12 5.34 1.88
CA ALA A 45 -7.26 6.24 2.08
C ALA A 45 -7.76 6.91 0.79
N THR A 46 -6.94 6.97 -0.25
CA THR A 46 -7.29 7.46 -1.59
C THR A 46 -6.50 6.70 -2.66
N ASP A 47 -6.96 6.74 -3.90
CA ASP A 47 -6.26 6.16 -5.04
C ASP A 47 -4.88 6.78 -5.31
N ALA A 48 -4.69 8.08 -5.05
CA ALA A 48 -3.39 8.72 -5.21
C ALA A 48 -2.35 8.12 -4.24
N ILE A 49 -2.76 7.88 -2.99
CA ILE A 49 -1.94 7.19 -2.00
C ILE A 49 -1.67 5.75 -2.45
N ALA A 50 -2.70 5.06 -2.97
CA ALA A 50 -2.54 3.70 -3.48
C ALA A 50 -1.50 3.61 -4.61
N LEU A 51 -1.53 4.55 -5.56
CA LEU A 51 -0.58 4.56 -6.67
C LEU A 51 0.86 4.80 -6.20
N GLU A 52 1.07 5.74 -5.28
CA GLU A 52 2.42 5.97 -4.72
C GLU A 52 2.92 4.80 -3.86
N CYS A 53 2.03 4.16 -3.10
CA CYS A 53 2.34 2.90 -2.43
C CYS A 53 2.74 1.81 -3.43
N MET A 54 2.00 1.66 -4.53
CA MET A 54 2.30 0.67 -5.58
C MET A 54 3.67 0.92 -6.20
N ASN A 55 3.96 2.18 -6.58
CA ASN A 55 5.26 2.57 -7.13
C ASN A 55 6.40 2.24 -6.17
N HIS A 56 6.20 2.52 -4.87
CA HIS A 56 7.18 2.22 -3.84
C HIS A 56 7.40 0.71 -3.63
N LEU A 57 6.32 -0.08 -3.58
CA LEU A 57 6.40 -1.53 -3.46
C LEU A 57 7.16 -2.15 -4.63
N LEU A 58 6.84 -1.72 -5.86
CA LEU A 58 7.51 -2.18 -7.08
C LEU A 58 8.99 -1.77 -7.10
N TYR A 59 9.32 -0.56 -6.64
CA TYR A 59 10.72 -0.11 -6.49
C TYR A 59 11.52 -1.00 -5.53
N LEU A 60 10.88 -1.47 -4.45
CA LEU A 60 11.48 -2.41 -3.49
C LEU A 60 11.48 -3.87 -3.99
N GLY A 61 10.97 -4.14 -5.20
CA GLY A 61 10.88 -5.49 -5.76
C GLY A 61 9.78 -6.34 -5.15
N ILE A 62 8.81 -5.73 -4.45
CA ILE A 62 7.66 -6.42 -3.88
C ILE A 62 6.55 -6.48 -4.94
N SER A 63 6.10 -7.70 -5.24
CA SER A 63 5.08 -7.95 -6.26
C SER A 63 3.67 -7.69 -5.72
N VAL A 64 2.87 -7.00 -6.52
CA VAL A 64 1.46 -6.71 -6.26
C VAL A 64 0.63 -7.38 -7.36
N PRO A 65 -0.35 -8.25 -7.03
CA PRO A 65 -0.89 -8.55 -5.69
C PRO A 65 -0.22 -9.72 -4.95
N GLU A 66 0.77 -10.42 -5.53
CA GLU A 66 1.23 -11.74 -5.06
C GLU A 66 1.81 -11.72 -3.64
N GLN A 67 2.53 -10.65 -3.27
CA GLN A 67 3.12 -10.51 -1.94
C GLN A 67 2.32 -9.55 -1.06
N ILE A 68 1.85 -8.45 -1.64
CA ILE A 68 1.02 -7.47 -0.94
C ILE A 68 -0.12 -7.06 -1.86
N SER A 69 -1.35 -7.28 -1.39
CA SER A 69 -2.55 -6.73 -2.04
C SER A 69 -2.68 -5.24 -1.72
N LEU A 70 -3.15 -4.44 -2.67
CA LEU A 70 -3.28 -3.00 -2.50
C LEU A 70 -4.62 -2.52 -3.05
N CYS A 71 -5.31 -1.70 -2.28
CA CYS A 71 -6.60 -1.12 -2.66
C CYS A 71 -6.61 0.38 -2.33
N GLY A 72 -7.08 1.19 -3.29
CA GLY A 72 -7.38 2.61 -3.09
C GLY A 72 -8.87 2.84 -2.84
N ILE A 73 -9.21 4.08 -2.52
CA ILE A 73 -10.59 4.57 -2.35
C ILE A 73 -10.80 5.73 -3.34
N ASP A 74 -12.03 5.85 -3.85
CA ASP A 74 -12.56 6.85 -4.79
C ASP A 74 -12.60 6.46 -6.28
N ASN A 75 -11.81 5.50 -6.76
CA ASN A 75 -11.83 5.02 -8.14
C ASN A 75 -11.65 6.13 -9.20
N VAL A 76 -10.57 6.91 -9.09
CA VAL A 76 -10.19 7.93 -10.07
C VAL A 76 -9.74 7.30 -11.39
N ASN A 77 -10.01 7.95 -12.52
CA ASN A 77 -9.77 7.41 -13.87
C ASN A 77 -8.32 6.90 -14.12
N ILE A 78 -7.32 7.44 -13.42
CA ILE A 78 -5.91 7.05 -13.59
C ILE A 78 -5.57 5.71 -12.93
N SER A 79 -6.41 5.20 -12.02
CA SER A 79 -6.27 3.90 -11.35
C SER A 79 -6.40 2.72 -12.33
N ALA A 80 -7.02 2.95 -13.50
CA ALA A 80 -7.16 1.93 -14.54
C ALA A 80 -5.91 1.77 -15.43
N HIS A 81 -4.95 2.69 -15.37
CA HIS A 81 -3.78 2.72 -16.28
C HIS A 81 -2.49 3.06 -15.51
N HIS A 82 -1.85 2.05 -14.92
CA HIS A 82 -0.42 2.11 -14.60
C HIS A 82 0.24 0.75 -14.78
N VAL A 83 0.76 0.51 -15.98
CA VAL A 83 1.93 -0.37 -16.21
C VAL A 83 2.71 0.22 -17.38
N ASN A 84 3.89 0.78 -17.14
CA ASN A 84 4.92 0.88 -18.16
C ASN A 84 6.10 0.06 -17.69
N ASP A 85 6.01 -1.26 -17.89
CA ASP A 85 7.13 -2.17 -17.71
C ASP A 85 8.23 -1.75 -18.69
N SER A 86 9.24 -1.07 -18.15
CA SER A 86 10.40 -0.58 -18.89
C SER A 86 11.60 -1.50 -18.66
N ARG A 87 11.39 -2.81 -18.48
CA ARG A 87 12.47 -3.79 -18.56
C ARG A 87 12.74 -4.14 -20.03
N LYS A 88 13.63 -3.36 -20.64
CA LYS A 88 14.50 -3.79 -21.74
C LYS A 88 15.91 -3.94 -21.22
#